data_AF-A0A554JER5-F1
#
_entry.id   AF-A0A554JER5-F1
#
_cell.length_a   1.000
_cell.length_b   1.000
_cell.length_c   1.000
_cell.angle_alpha   90.00
_cell.angle_beta   90.00
_cell.angle_gamma   90.00
#
_symmetry.space_group_name_H-M   'P 1'
#
loop_
_entity.id
_entity.type
_entity.pdbx_description
1 polymer ?
#
loop_
_entity_poly.entity_id
_entity_poly.type
_entity_poly.pdbx_seq_one_letter_code
_entity_poly.pdbx_strand_id
1 'polypeptide(L)'
;GRAQIIKTDDFEVVIDYAHTPDSLRAIYEAFAGKRKICVLGNTGGGRDKWKRPAMGKIADEFCAQIILTNEDPYDEDPKQILLEMATGIKNHKPEIILDRREAIQKALRLANGTLNPPAGGLGTRNQNDCVVLITGKGTDPFIMGPNNSKVPWSDEEVAREELLCVKKIKDNVIF
;
A
#
# COMPACT_ATOMS: atom_id res chain seq x y z
N GLY A 1 -13.93 -7.47 -1.34
CA GLY A 1 -13.80 -6.01 -1.20
C GLY A 1 -13.53 -5.42 -2.55
N ARG A 2 -14.42 -4.56 -3.04
CA ARG A 2 -14.20 -3.77 -4.26
C ARG A 2 -14.20 -2.31 -3.82
N ALA A 3 -13.05 -1.65 -3.93
CA ALA A 3 -12.80 -0.25 -3.63
C ALA A 3 -13.50 0.27 -2.36
N GLN A 4 -13.18 -0.32 -1.21
CA GLN A 4 -13.70 0.17 0.07
C GLN A 4 -12.98 1.45 0.46
N ILE A 5 -13.73 2.53 0.70
CA ILE A 5 -13.16 3.85 1.01
C ILE A 5 -13.40 4.20 2.47
N ILE A 6 -12.33 4.53 3.19
CA ILE A 6 -12.37 5.18 4.50
C ILE A 6 -11.98 6.64 4.28
N LYS A 7 -12.93 7.55 4.49
CA LYS A 7 -12.68 8.99 4.41
C LYS A 7 -12.11 9.48 5.74
N THR A 8 -11.06 10.30 5.68
CA THR A 8 -10.56 11.09 6.81
C THR A 8 -10.80 12.58 6.52
N ASP A 9 -10.49 13.44 7.49
CA ASP A 9 -10.61 14.89 7.31
C ASP A 9 -9.53 15.44 6.36
N ASP A 10 -8.43 14.71 6.17
CA ASP A 10 -7.25 15.18 5.45
C ASP A 10 -6.94 14.35 4.19
N PHE A 11 -7.34 13.08 4.08
CA PHE A 11 -7.04 12.21 2.92
C PHE A 11 -7.99 11.02 2.83
N GLU A 12 -7.95 10.27 1.73
CA GLU A 12 -8.72 9.03 1.57
C GLU A 12 -7.84 7.79 1.73
N VAL A 13 -8.39 6.73 2.33
CA VAL A 13 -7.80 5.39 2.33
C VAL A 13 -8.70 4.47 1.53
N VAL A 14 -8.11 3.73 0.60
CA VAL A 14 -8.80 2.82 -0.30
C VAL A 14 -8.23 1.43 -0.11
N ILE A 15 -9.10 0.47 0.24
CA ILE A 15 -8.77 -0.94 0.36
C ILE A 15 -9.38 -1.69 -0.83
N ASP A 16 -8.55 -2.38 -1.60
CA ASP A 16 -8.98 -3.10 -2.81
C ASP A 16 -8.26 -4.45 -2.99
N TYR A 17 -8.94 -5.41 -3.63
CA TYR A 17 -8.41 -6.75 -3.90
C TYR A 17 -7.55 -6.84 -5.18
N ALA A 18 -7.21 -5.73 -5.81
CA ALA A 18 -6.42 -5.70 -7.04
C ALA A 18 -5.09 -6.48 -6.93
N HIS A 19 -5.10 -7.74 -7.39
CA HIS A 19 -4.00 -8.70 -7.32
C HIS A 19 -3.47 -9.12 -8.72
N THR A 20 -4.00 -8.48 -9.77
CA THR A 20 -3.55 -8.60 -11.17
C THR A 20 -3.13 -7.23 -11.71
N PRO A 21 -2.23 -7.17 -12.71
CA PRO A 21 -1.84 -5.90 -13.32
C PRO A 21 -3.03 -5.06 -13.82
N ASP A 22 -4.00 -5.67 -14.49
CA ASP A 22 -5.16 -4.94 -15.04
C ASP A 22 -6.04 -4.37 -13.93
N SER A 23 -6.33 -5.16 -12.89
CA SER A 23 -7.09 -4.67 -11.73
C SER A 23 -6.36 -3.55 -10.98
N LEU A 24 -5.02 -3.63 -10.88
CA LEU A 24 -4.19 -2.63 -10.20
C LEU A 24 -4.19 -1.31 -10.98
N ARG A 25 -4.03 -1.38 -12.31
CA ARG A 25 -4.12 -0.19 -13.17
C ARG A 25 -5.50 0.44 -13.05
N ALA A 26 -6.58 -0.34 -13.15
CA ALA A 26 -7.94 0.17 -13.08
C ALA A 26 -8.22 0.91 -11.77
N ILE A 27 -7.80 0.36 -10.62
CA ILE A 27 -8.00 1.05 -9.33
C ILE A 27 -7.13 2.31 -9.22
N TYR A 28 -5.90 2.31 -9.76
CA TYR A 28 -5.08 3.53 -9.75
C TYR A 28 -5.63 4.62 -10.67
N GLU A 29 -6.14 4.26 -11.85
CA GLU A 29 -6.79 5.19 -12.78
C GLU A 29 -8.07 5.80 -12.19
N ALA A 30 -8.83 5.04 -11.40
CA ALA A 30 -10.03 5.54 -10.72
C ALA A 30 -9.77 6.72 -9.78
N PHE A 31 -8.52 6.91 -9.33
CA PHE A 31 -8.09 8.05 -8.51
C PHE A 31 -7.14 8.98 -9.29
N ALA A 32 -7.34 9.14 -10.60
CA ALA A 32 -6.62 10.10 -11.43
C ALA A 32 -6.63 11.52 -10.81
N GLY A 33 -5.54 12.26 -10.98
CA GLY A 33 -5.37 13.61 -10.40
C GLY A 33 -5.00 13.65 -8.92
N LYS A 34 -5.25 12.59 -8.14
CA LYS A 34 -4.81 12.49 -6.74
C LYS A 34 -3.35 12.03 -6.63
N ARG A 35 -2.64 12.58 -5.63
CA ARG A 35 -1.34 12.08 -5.19
C ARG A 35 -1.55 10.73 -4.50
N LYS A 36 -0.87 9.68 -4.99
CA LYS A 36 -1.05 8.31 -4.51
C LYS A 36 0.14 7.85 -3.68
N ILE A 37 -0.14 7.28 -2.51
CA ILE A 37 0.80 6.47 -1.73
C ILE A 37 0.26 5.04 -1.80
N CYS A 38 1.03 4.06 -2.30
CA CYS A 38 0.55 2.68 -2.36
C CYS A 38 1.24 1.77 -1.35
N VAL A 39 0.44 0.86 -0.78
CA VAL A 39 0.88 -0.33 -0.05
C VAL A 39 0.51 -1.53 -0.91
N LEU A 40 1.53 -2.22 -1.40
CA LEU A 40 1.38 -3.23 -2.43
C LEU A 40 2.25 -4.46 -2.12
N GLY A 41 1.68 -5.65 -2.24
CA GLY A 41 2.41 -6.90 -2.18
C GLY A 41 2.16 -7.75 -3.42
N ASN A 42 2.57 -9.01 -3.33
CA ASN A 42 2.21 -10.01 -4.32
C ASN A 42 2.25 -11.40 -3.72
N THR A 43 1.61 -12.33 -4.42
CA THR A 43 1.50 -13.72 -3.99
C THR A 43 2.74 -14.55 -4.37
N GLY A 44 3.05 -15.51 -3.51
CA GLY A 44 4.08 -16.54 -3.71
C GLY A 44 3.49 -17.86 -4.24
N GLY A 45 4.14 -18.97 -3.87
CA GLY A 45 3.70 -20.33 -4.25
C GLY A 45 4.07 -20.75 -5.67
N GLY A 46 5.07 -20.11 -6.29
CA GLY A 46 5.65 -20.48 -7.58
C GLY A 46 4.79 -20.14 -8.81
N ARG A 47 3.63 -19.53 -8.61
CA ARG A 47 2.69 -19.17 -9.68
C ARG A 47 2.80 -17.68 -10.01
N ASP A 48 2.40 -17.33 -11.23
CA ASP A 48 2.19 -15.95 -11.68
C ASP A 48 3.37 -14.98 -11.46
N LYS A 49 4.62 -15.48 -11.38
CA LYS A 49 5.81 -14.63 -11.16
C LYS A 49 5.93 -13.48 -12.16
N TRP A 50 5.44 -13.68 -13.39
CA TRP A 50 5.40 -12.69 -14.46
C TRP A 50 4.70 -11.39 -14.04
N LYS A 51 3.73 -11.44 -13.10
CA LYS A 51 2.99 -10.26 -12.65
C LYS A 51 3.78 -9.38 -11.68
N ARG A 52 4.80 -9.91 -11.01
CA ARG A 52 5.60 -9.19 -10.00
C ARG A 52 6.24 -7.92 -10.58
N PRO A 53 7.09 -7.98 -11.62
CA PRO A 53 7.63 -6.77 -12.23
C PRO A 53 6.56 -5.92 -12.92
N ALA A 54 5.50 -6.51 -13.47
CA ALA A 54 4.42 -5.77 -14.12
C ALA A 54 3.64 -4.88 -13.13
N MET A 55 3.32 -5.41 -11.93
CA MET A 55 2.65 -4.66 -10.87
C MET A 55 3.57 -3.58 -10.27
N GLY A 56 4.87 -3.87 -10.13
CA GLY A 56 5.87 -2.86 -9.76
C GLY A 56 5.90 -1.69 -10.75
N LYS A 57 5.92 -1.98 -12.05
CA LYS A 57 5.88 -0.96 -13.12
C LYS A 57 4.64 -0.08 -13.03
N ILE A 58 3.48 -0.66 -12.75
CA ILE A 58 2.23 0.11 -12.58
C ILE A 58 2.32 1.01 -11.33
N ALA A 59 2.87 0.52 -10.21
CA ALA A 59 3.10 1.38 -9.05
C ALA A 59 4.05 2.55 -9.38
N ASP A 60 5.11 2.31 -10.15
CA ASP A 60 6.05 3.34 -10.59
C ASP A 60 5.43 4.41 -11.49
N GLU A 61 4.46 4.02 -12.33
CA GLU A 61 3.75 4.92 -13.24
C GLU A 61 2.75 5.83 -12.51
N PHE A 62 2.07 5.34 -11.48
CA PHE A 62 0.92 6.01 -10.89
C PHE A 62 1.16 6.60 -9.49
N CYS A 63 2.13 6.07 -8.73
CA CYS A 63 2.29 6.38 -7.31
C CYS A 63 3.47 7.31 -7.06
N ALA A 64 3.25 8.32 -6.22
CA ALA A 64 4.30 9.23 -5.78
C ALA A 64 5.18 8.61 -4.67
N GLN A 65 4.65 7.61 -3.96
CA GLN A 65 5.35 6.83 -2.94
C GLN A 65 4.90 5.38 -3.05
N ILE A 66 5.87 4.46 -2.97
CA ILE A 66 5.65 3.02 -3.15
C ILE A 66 6.20 2.29 -1.95
N ILE A 67 5.31 1.60 -1.21
CA ILE A 67 5.68 0.72 -0.11
C ILE A 67 5.34 -0.72 -0.53
N LEU A 68 6.38 -1.51 -0.75
CA LEU A 68 6.26 -2.92 -1.03
C LEU A 68 6.25 -3.71 0.29
N THR A 69 5.29 -4.62 0.43
CA THR A 69 5.08 -5.37 1.68
C THR A 69 4.61 -6.79 1.46
N ASN A 70 4.68 -7.62 2.50
CA ASN A 70 4.20 -8.98 2.46
C ASN A 70 2.68 -9.04 2.21
N GLU A 71 2.24 -10.09 1.51
CA GLU A 71 0.83 -10.31 1.20
C GLU A 71 0.46 -11.78 1.44
N ASP A 72 0.88 -12.68 0.56
CA ASP A 72 0.60 -14.12 0.65
C ASP A 72 1.80 -14.91 0.11
N PRO A 73 2.93 -14.98 0.84
CA PRO A 73 4.18 -15.55 0.34
C PRO A 73 4.13 -17.08 0.15
N TYR A 74 3.19 -17.77 0.83
CA TYR A 74 3.18 -19.24 0.88
C TYR A 74 4.58 -19.76 1.25
N ASP A 75 5.15 -20.67 0.45
CA ASP A 75 6.46 -21.26 0.68
C ASP A 75 7.64 -20.48 0.07
N GLU A 76 7.38 -19.33 -0.58
CA GLU A 76 8.45 -18.47 -1.12
C GLU A 76 8.94 -17.46 -0.07
N ASP A 77 10.21 -17.03 -0.19
CA ASP A 77 10.74 -15.94 0.63
C ASP A 77 10.01 -14.63 0.25
N PRO A 78 9.25 -14.00 1.19
CA PRO A 78 8.54 -12.77 0.91
C PRO A 78 9.47 -11.66 0.42
N LYS A 79 10.71 -11.59 0.93
CA LYS A 79 11.67 -10.58 0.50
C LYS A 79 12.05 -10.75 -0.97
N GLN A 80 12.19 -11.98 -1.46
CA GLN A 80 12.49 -12.22 -2.87
C GLN A 80 11.33 -11.80 -3.77
N ILE A 81 10.09 -12.07 -3.37
CA ILE A 81 8.89 -11.61 -4.11
C ILE A 81 8.94 -10.08 -4.28
N LEU A 82 9.22 -9.34 -3.20
CA LEU A 82 9.27 -7.88 -3.24
C LEU A 82 10.46 -7.34 -4.06
N LEU A 83 11.61 -8.03 -4.03
CA LEU A 83 12.75 -7.69 -4.88
C LEU A 83 12.43 -7.92 -6.36
N GLU A 84 11.74 -9.01 -6.70
CA GLU A 84 11.26 -9.27 -8.07
C GLU A 84 10.28 -8.18 -8.54
N MET A 85 9.36 -7.74 -7.67
CA MET A 85 8.48 -6.60 -7.97
C MET A 85 9.26 -5.31 -8.20
N ALA A 86 10.23 -5.03 -7.33
CA ALA A 86 11.05 -3.82 -7.42
C ALA A 86 11.83 -3.72 -8.74
N THR A 87 12.11 -4.83 -9.42
CA THR A 87 12.73 -4.78 -10.76
C THR A 87 11.90 -4.03 -11.80
N GLY A 88 10.58 -3.95 -11.62
CA GLY A 88 9.67 -3.18 -12.47
C GLY A 88 9.64 -1.68 -12.20
N ILE A 89 10.18 -1.24 -11.07
CA ILE A 89 10.17 0.16 -10.63
C ILE A 89 11.47 0.83 -11.07
N LYS A 90 11.39 1.89 -11.88
CA LYS A 90 12.57 2.54 -12.49
C LYS A 90 12.71 4.01 -12.10
N ASN A 91 11.61 4.72 -11.90
CA ASN A 91 11.61 6.16 -11.66
C ASN A 91 11.57 6.52 -10.17
N HIS A 92 11.06 5.61 -9.34
CA HIS A 92 11.00 5.77 -7.89
C HIS A 92 11.90 4.77 -7.15
N LYS A 93 12.25 5.11 -5.91
CA LYS A 93 12.85 4.16 -4.98
C LYS A 93 11.76 3.62 -4.04
N PRO A 94 11.37 2.33 -4.15
CA PRO A 94 10.37 1.77 -3.25
C PRO A 94 10.94 1.59 -1.84
N GLU A 95 10.11 1.80 -0.83
CA GLU A 95 10.37 1.29 0.52
C GLU A 95 9.92 -0.17 0.59
N ILE A 96 10.72 -1.04 1.23
CA ILE A 96 10.36 -2.45 1.45
C ILE A 96 10.18 -2.65 2.94
N ILE A 97 8.96 -2.92 3.37
CA ILE A 97 8.58 -3.17 4.76
C ILE A 97 7.83 -4.49 4.80
N LEU A 98 8.45 -5.55 5.32
CA LEU A 98 7.87 -6.89 5.31
C LEU A 98 6.60 -6.99 6.15
N ASP A 99 6.57 -6.32 7.31
CA ASP A 99 5.37 -6.28 8.14
C ASP A 99 4.30 -5.40 7.48
N ARG A 100 3.17 -6.01 7.14
CA ARG A 100 2.08 -5.34 6.41
C ARG A 100 1.40 -4.27 7.26
N ARG A 101 1.33 -4.42 8.58
CA ARG A 101 0.76 -3.42 9.48
C ARG A 101 1.67 -2.21 9.55
N GLU A 102 2.99 -2.41 9.68
CA GLU A 102 3.97 -1.33 9.65
C GLU A 102 3.96 -0.59 8.31
N ALA A 103 3.82 -1.31 7.19
CA ALA A 103 3.69 -0.71 5.87
C ALA A 103 2.44 0.19 5.75
N ILE A 104 1.29 -0.29 6.24
CA ILE A 104 0.04 0.49 6.31
C ILE A 104 0.22 1.71 7.22
N GLN A 105 0.74 1.53 8.43
CA GLN A 105 0.98 2.63 9.38
C GLN A 105 1.87 3.72 8.76
N LYS A 106 2.97 3.31 8.11
CA LYS A 106 3.89 4.23 7.43
C LYS A 106 3.17 5.03 6.34
N ALA A 107 2.38 4.37 5.49
CA ALA A 107 1.62 5.02 4.42
C ALA A 107 0.64 6.07 4.97
N LEU A 108 -0.09 5.74 6.04
CA LEU A 108 -1.03 6.64 6.68
C LEU A 108 -0.33 7.86 7.31
N ARG A 109 0.82 7.66 7.94
CA ARG A 109 1.64 8.78 8.49
C ARG A 109 2.22 9.68 7.41
N LEU A 110 2.64 9.12 6.28
CA LEU A 110 3.08 9.88 5.10
C LEU A 110 1.93 10.71 4.50
N ALA A 111 0.70 10.17 4.47
CA ALA A 111 -0.47 10.89 3.98
C ALA A 111 -0.88 12.03 4.93
N ASN A 112 -0.82 11.79 6.24
CA ASN A 112 -1.13 12.78 7.27
C ASN A 112 -0.06 13.88 7.44
N GLY A 113 1.08 13.78 6.75
CA GLY A 113 2.18 14.74 6.86
C GLY A 113 2.96 14.68 8.18
N THR A 114 2.72 13.68 9.04
CA THR A 114 3.53 13.46 10.27
C THR A 114 4.91 12.90 9.97
N LEU A 115 5.12 12.44 8.74
CA LEU A 115 6.43 12.16 8.17
C LEU A 115 6.67 13.18 7.06
N ASN A 116 7.74 13.97 7.18
CA ASN A 116 8.14 14.91 6.14
C ASN A 116 8.25 14.15 4.80
N PRO A 117 7.54 14.57 3.74
CA PRO A 117 7.75 13.97 2.43
C PRO A 117 9.22 14.20 2.03
N PRO A 118 9.86 13.24 1.34
CA PRO A 118 11.21 13.45 0.83
C PRO A 118 11.25 14.74 0.00
N ALA A 119 12.29 15.54 0.23
CA ALA A 119 12.47 16.86 -0.35
C ALA A 119 12.38 16.80 -1.89
N GLY A 120 11.40 17.50 -2.47
CA GLY A 120 11.31 17.65 -3.93
C GLY A 120 9.91 17.71 -4.56
N GLY A 121 8.81 17.56 -3.81
CA GLY A 121 7.46 17.52 -4.40
C GLY A 121 6.54 18.62 -3.88
N LEU A 122 6.22 19.59 -4.76
CA LEU A 122 5.17 20.62 -4.69
C LEU A 122 4.61 20.97 -3.31
N GLY A 123 4.89 22.20 -2.87
CA GLY A 123 4.25 22.83 -1.73
C GLY A 123 2.72 22.79 -1.79
N THR A 124 2.13 22.75 -0.60
CA THR A 124 0.77 23.21 -0.29
C THR A 124 -0.34 22.73 -1.25
N ARG A 125 -0.29 21.48 -1.72
CA ARG A 125 -1.51 20.87 -2.25
C ARG A 125 -2.45 20.59 -1.09
N ASN A 126 -3.73 20.87 -1.29
CA ASN A 126 -4.78 20.55 -0.33
C ASN A 126 -4.59 19.10 0.12
N GLN A 127 -4.50 18.83 1.42
CA GLN A 127 -4.24 17.46 1.90
C GLN A 127 -5.29 16.49 1.35
N ASN A 128 -6.52 17.00 1.09
CA ASN A 128 -7.63 16.29 0.45
C ASN A 128 -7.32 15.74 -0.97
N ASP A 129 -6.20 16.12 -1.59
CA ASP A 129 -5.74 15.59 -2.87
C ASP A 129 -4.88 14.31 -2.73
N CYS A 130 -4.69 13.79 -1.52
CA CYS A 130 -3.94 12.57 -1.26
C CYS A 130 -4.86 11.34 -1.08
N VAL A 131 -4.42 10.20 -1.60
CA VAL A 131 -5.05 8.90 -1.38
C VAL A 131 -4.00 7.83 -1.03
N VAL A 132 -4.29 7.05 0.00
CA VAL A 132 -3.55 5.84 0.36
C VAL A 132 -4.27 4.64 -0.24
N LEU A 133 -3.59 3.90 -1.12
CA LEU A 133 -4.13 2.72 -1.79
C LEU A 133 -3.50 1.47 -1.17
N ILE A 134 -4.29 0.71 -0.42
CA ILE A 134 -3.92 -0.58 0.16
C ILE A 134 -4.51 -1.65 -0.74
N THR A 135 -3.65 -2.36 -1.48
CA THR A 135 -4.07 -3.26 -2.56
C THR A 135 -3.56 -4.68 -2.33
N GLY A 136 -4.21 -5.66 -2.97
CA GLY A 136 -3.85 -7.07 -2.91
C GLY A 136 -4.83 -7.92 -2.09
N LYS A 137 -4.98 -7.65 -0.79
CA LYS A 137 -5.81 -8.49 0.11
C LYS A 137 -7.29 -8.14 0.06
N GLY A 138 -7.67 -6.87 -0.02
CA GLY A 138 -9.09 -6.49 0.01
C GLY A 138 -9.82 -7.06 1.24
N THR A 139 -10.77 -7.97 1.02
CA THR A 139 -11.51 -8.68 2.10
C THR A 139 -10.99 -10.10 2.35
N ASP A 140 -9.85 -10.47 1.79
CA ASP A 140 -9.23 -11.77 2.05
C ASP A 140 -8.74 -11.81 3.51
N PRO A 141 -9.30 -12.72 4.33
CA PRO A 141 -9.18 -12.67 5.79
C PRO A 141 -7.87 -13.27 6.33
N PHE A 142 -6.93 -13.69 5.48
CA PHE A 142 -5.69 -14.32 5.95
C PHE A 142 -4.46 -13.88 5.18
N ILE A 143 -3.33 -13.70 5.85
CA ILE A 143 -2.01 -13.75 5.19
C ILE A 143 -1.53 -15.20 5.17
N MET A 144 -1.29 -15.75 3.98
CA MET A 144 -0.89 -17.14 3.77
C MET A 144 0.62 -17.32 3.87
N GLY A 145 1.07 -18.24 4.72
CA GLY A 145 2.49 -18.55 4.94
C GLY A 145 2.88 -19.97 4.53
N PRO A 146 4.11 -20.39 4.86
CA PRO A 146 4.64 -21.71 4.49
C PRO A 146 3.80 -22.84 5.07
N ASN A 147 3.80 -23.99 4.38
CA ASN A 147 3.08 -25.20 4.81
C ASN A 147 1.59 -24.96 5.08
N ASN A 148 0.93 -24.13 4.26
CA ASN A 148 -0.47 -23.72 4.43
C ASN A 148 -0.79 -23.06 5.79
N SER A 149 0.21 -22.49 6.47
CA SER A 149 -0.04 -21.64 7.62
C SER A 149 -0.84 -20.40 7.20
N LYS A 150 -1.64 -19.86 8.11
CA LYS A 150 -2.46 -18.68 7.86
C LYS A 150 -2.51 -17.81 9.11
N VAL A 151 -2.31 -16.52 8.92
CA VAL A 151 -2.44 -15.51 9.97
C VAL A 151 -3.73 -14.73 9.71
N PRO A 152 -4.69 -14.66 10.66
CA PRO A 152 -5.87 -13.81 10.51
C PRO A 152 -5.48 -12.37 10.19
N TRP A 153 -6.13 -11.78 9.19
CA TRP A 153 -5.77 -10.48 8.66
C TRP A 153 -6.97 -9.71 8.09
N SER A 154 -6.98 -8.40 8.26
CA SER A 154 -7.92 -7.49 7.60
C SER A 154 -7.24 -6.15 7.34
N ASP A 155 -7.04 -5.80 6.06
CA ASP A 155 -6.48 -4.49 5.69
C ASP A 155 -7.36 -3.34 6.20
N GLU A 156 -8.68 -3.52 6.19
CA GLU A 156 -9.63 -2.52 6.70
C GLU A 156 -9.46 -2.31 8.21
N GLU A 157 -9.45 -3.39 8.99
CA GLU A 157 -9.37 -3.31 10.44
C GLU A 157 -8.06 -2.65 10.86
N VAL A 158 -6.95 -3.10 10.28
CA VAL A 158 -5.63 -2.52 10.52
C VAL A 158 -5.58 -1.04 10.14
N ALA A 159 -6.13 -0.67 8.97
CA ALA A 159 -6.18 0.73 8.57
C ALA A 159 -6.99 1.59 9.55
N ARG A 160 -8.12 1.09 10.07
CA ARG A 160 -8.93 1.80 11.06
C ARG A 160 -8.20 1.97 12.39
N GLU A 161 -7.55 0.92 12.88
CA GLU A 161 -6.75 0.95 14.11
C GLU A 161 -5.62 1.97 14.01
N GLU A 162 -4.85 1.92 12.93
CA GLU A 162 -3.71 2.81 12.73
C GLU A 162 -4.13 4.27 12.51
N LEU A 163 -5.28 4.52 11.88
CA LEU A 163 -5.85 5.86 11.77
C LEU A 163 -6.17 6.47 13.14
N LEU A 164 -6.63 5.69 14.12
CA LEU A 164 -6.86 6.18 15.49
C LEU A 164 -5.53 6.61 16.14
N CYS A 165 -4.45 5.88 15.89
CA CYS A 165 -3.12 6.24 16.38
C CYS A 165 -2.60 7.53 15.72
N VAL A 166 -2.79 7.68 14.42
CA VAL A 166 -2.39 8.88 13.67
C VAL A 166 -3.15 10.13 14.17
N LYS A 167 -4.45 10.02 14.43
CA LYS A 167 -5.25 11.12 15.00
C LYS A 167 -4.73 11.56 16.37
N LYS A 168 -4.48 10.63 17.28
CA LYS A 168 -3.90 10.92 18.60
C LYS A 168 -2.56 11.66 18.51
N ILE A 169 -1.72 11.31 17.53
CA ILE A 169 -0.45 12.01 17.31
C ILE A 169 -0.70 13.44 16.84
N LYS A 170 -1.64 13.67 15.91
CA LYS A 170 -2.00 15.01 15.43
C LYS A 170 -2.47 15.89 16.59
N ASP A 171 -3.38 15.38 17.42
CA ASP A 171 -3.97 16.12 18.55
C ASP A 171 -2.91 16.46 19.62
N ASN A 172 -1.91 15.60 19.82
CA ASN A 172 -0.82 15.83 20.79
C ASN A 172 0.30 16.76 20.29
N VAL A 173 0.31 17.13 19.01
CA VAL A 173 1.36 17.98 18.40
C VAL A 173 0.87 19.44 18.22
N ILE A 174 -0.38 19.74 18.59
CA ILE A 174 -0.90 21.11 18.58
C ILE A 174 -0.35 21.86 19.81
N PHE A 175 0.70 22.66 19.59
CA PHE A 175 1.22 23.68 20.52
C PHE A 175 0.73 25.07 20.13
#